data_AF-A0A1L7VY18-F1
#
_entry.id   AF-A0A1L7VY18-F1
#
_cell.length_a   1.000
_cell.length_b   1.000
_cell.length_c   1.000
_cell.angle_alpha   90.00
_cell.angle_beta   90.00
_cell.angle_gamma   90.00
#
_symmetry.space_group_name_H-M   'P 1'
#
loop_
_entity.id
_entity.type
_entity.pdbx_description
1 polymer ?
#
loop_
_entity_poly.entity_id
_entity_poly.type
_entity_poly.pdbx_seq_one_letter_code
_entity_poly.pdbx_strand_id
1 'polypeptide(L)'
;MKPTQILIALAAVVYAAPAVEQRMALTLPEIDTHSQPHVKRCGKGKPKYQGRYPYPDQTYNQLTDGTPCRNVTMIYARGMGAEGNVGGVTETGPIIFNRLAELIGPQNLAIAGVKYKADIKAVIKKGPKPGGRAMSELINRAATQCPDTQIVLVGHSAGGALLHQSAENITAEVTARIAAG
;
A
#
# COMPACT_ATOMS: atom_id res chain seq x y z
N MET A 1 -67.53 -8.65 -22.20
CA MET A 1 -66.45 -7.73 -22.61
C MET A 1 -65.18 -8.14 -21.87
N LYS A 2 -64.15 -8.64 -22.57
CA LYS A 2 -62.74 -8.69 -22.10
C LYS A 2 -62.12 -7.27 -22.29
N PRO A 3 -60.85 -7.03 -21.96
CA PRO A 3 -60.17 -7.13 -20.66
C PRO A 3 -59.38 -5.83 -20.36
N THR A 4 -58.93 -5.56 -19.14
CA THR A 4 -57.71 -4.72 -18.99
C THR A 4 -56.99 -5.02 -17.69
N GLN A 5 -55.97 -5.85 -17.78
CA GLN A 5 -54.88 -5.92 -16.81
C GLN A 5 -54.14 -4.59 -16.85
N ILE A 6 -54.06 -3.89 -15.72
CA ILE A 6 -53.13 -2.78 -15.55
C ILE A 6 -51.82 -3.36 -15.02
N LEU A 7 -50.87 -3.55 -15.95
CA LEU A 7 -49.46 -3.70 -15.62
C LEU A 7 -48.98 -2.41 -14.95
N ILE A 8 -48.66 -2.47 -13.65
CA ILE A 8 -47.91 -1.41 -12.98
C ILE A 8 -46.44 -1.64 -13.30
N ALA A 9 -45.89 -0.79 -14.17
CA ALA A 9 -44.51 -0.82 -14.58
C ALA A 9 -43.56 -0.47 -13.42
N LEU A 10 -42.41 -1.15 -13.40
CA LEU A 10 -41.27 -0.89 -12.55
C LEU A 10 -40.81 0.57 -12.62
N ALA A 11 -40.54 1.17 -11.46
CA ALA A 11 -39.57 2.25 -11.32
C ALA A 11 -38.52 1.82 -10.29
N ALA A 12 -37.51 1.08 -10.74
CA ALA A 12 -36.28 0.92 -9.98
C ALA A 12 -35.53 2.25 -10.05
N VAL A 13 -35.52 3.01 -8.96
CA VAL A 13 -34.64 4.17 -8.82
C VAL A 13 -33.22 3.63 -8.66
N VAL A 14 -32.52 3.52 -9.78
CA VAL A 14 -31.08 3.28 -9.79
C VAL A 14 -30.44 4.58 -9.30
N TYR A 15 -30.01 4.59 -8.04
CA TYR A 15 -29.15 5.65 -7.54
C TYR A 15 -27.78 5.47 -8.20
N ALA A 16 -27.62 6.02 -9.41
CA ALA A 16 -26.31 6.18 -10.01
C ALA A 16 -25.58 7.29 -9.25
N ALA A 17 -24.85 6.91 -8.21
CA ALA A 17 -23.78 7.78 -7.71
C ALA A 17 -22.85 8.06 -8.90
N PRO A 18 -22.43 9.31 -9.15
CA PRO A 18 -21.45 9.56 -10.18
C PRO A 18 -20.17 8.86 -9.70
N ALA A 19 -19.79 7.79 -10.39
CA ALA A 19 -18.41 7.36 -10.34
C ALA A 19 -17.60 8.55 -10.84
N VAL A 20 -16.94 9.26 -9.94
CA VAL A 20 -15.82 10.10 -10.31
C VAL A 20 -14.80 9.12 -10.87
N GLU A 21 -14.84 8.93 -12.18
CA GLU A 21 -13.81 8.20 -12.90
C GLU A 21 -12.56 9.05 -12.79
N GLN A 22 -11.81 8.84 -11.71
CA GLN A 22 -10.46 9.34 -11.57
C GLN A 22 -9.65 8.64 -12.65
N ARG A 23 -9.64 9.23 -13.85
CA ARG A 23 -8.76 8.83 -14.94
C ARG A 23 -7.34 9.18 -14.52
N MET A 24 -6.73 8.33 -13.69
CA MET A 24 -5.28 8.22 -13.57
C MET A 24 -4.70 7.37 -14.72
N ALA A 25 -5.38 7.34 -15.88
CA ALA A 25 -4.81 6.79 -17.09
C ALA A 25 -3.87 7.86 -17.67
N LEU A 26 -2.63 7.87 -17.16
CA LEU A 26 -1.53 8.58 -17.81
C LEU A 26 -1.53 8.18 -19.29
N THR A 27 -1.53 9.16 -20.17
CA THR A 27 -1.52 8.87 -21.60
C THR A 27 -0.18 8.19 -21.97
N LEU A 28 -0.17 7.33 -22.99
CA LEU A 28 1.08 6.73 -23.52
C LEU A 28 2.24 7.73 -23.67
N PRO A 29 2.05 8.95 -24.22
CA PRO A 29 3.12 9.95 -24.28
C PRO A 29 3.56 10.48 -22.91
N GLU A 30 2.66 10.54 -21.93
CA GLU A 30 2.98 10.96 -20.56
C GLU A 30 3.77 9.86 -19.81
N ILE A 31 3.39 8.60 -20.02
CA ILE A 31 4.15 7.43 -19.57
C ILE A 31 5.53 7.42 -20.22
N ASP A 32 5.63 7.63 -21.54
CA ASP A 32 6.91 7.65 -22.26
C ASP A 32 7.80 8.79 -21.75
N THR A 33 7.27 10.01 -21.60
CA THR A 33 8.04 11.15 -21.08
C THR A 33 8.55 10.91 -19.66
N HIS A 34 7.75 10.27 -18.79
CA HIS A 34 8.18 9.89 -17.44
C HIS A 34 9.21 8.74 -17.46
N SER A 35 9.03 7.78 -18.36
CA SER A 35 9.84 6.54 -18.43
C SER A 35 11.18 6.73 -19.15
N GLN A 36 11.26 7.61 -20.15
CA GLN A 36 12.47 7.90 -20.93
C GLN A 36 13.72 8.21 -20.07
N PRO A 37 13.66 9.09 -19.04
CA PRO A 37 14.80 9.32 -18.17
C PRO A 37 15.14 8.10 -17.30
N HIS A 38 14.19 7.22 -16.99
CA HIS A 38 14.42 5.98 -16.25
C HIS A 38 15.01 4.88 -17.14
N VAL A 39 14.53 4.70 -18.38
CA VAL A 39 15.04 3.72 -19.34
C VAL A 39 16.50 4.01 -19.71
N LYS A 40 16.87 5.29 -19.91
CA LYS A 40 18.27 5.70 -20.16
C LYS A 40 19.20 5.49 -18.96
N ARG A 41 18.65 5.24 -17.76
CA ARG A 41 19.36 4.99 -16.51
C ARG A 41 19.30 3.53 -16.07
N CYS A 42 18.50 2.67 -16.70
CA CYS A 42 18.50 1.23 -16.46
C CYS A 42 19.93 0.69 -16.65
N GLY A 43 20.47 0.06 -15.61
CA GLY A 43 21.85 -0.47 -15.60
C GLY A 43 22.95 0.54 -15.23
N LYS A 44 22.67 1.83 -15.03
CA LYS A 44 23.67 2.85 -14.67
C LYS A 44 23.79 3.13 -13.16
N GLY A 45 23.64 2.10 -12.33
CA GLY A 45 23.74 2.18 -10.87
C GLY A 45 22.51 2.79 -10.18
N LYS A 46 22.47 2.74 -8.84
CA LYS A 46 21.36 3.31 -8.06
C LYS A 46 21.36 4.85 -8.24
N PRO A 47 20.20 5.50 -8.50
CA PRO A 47 20.14 6.95 -8.66
C PRO A 47 20.63 7.66 -7.39
N LYS A 48 21.39 8.76 -7.52
CA LYS A 48 21.87 9.49 -6.34
C LYS A 48 20.72 10.15 -5.60
N TYR A 49 20.64 9.92 -4.28
CA TYR A 49 19.73 10.66 -3.40
C TYR A 49 20.20 12.11 -3.26
N GLN A 50 19.29 13.06 -3.52
CA GLN A 50 19.61 14.50 -3.49
C GLN A 50 19.22 15.19 -2.18
N GLY A 51 18.90 14.44 -1.11
CA GLY A 51 18.57 15.02 0.20
C GLY A 51 17.14 15.60 0.32
N ARG A 52 16.27 15.39 -0.67
CA ARG A 52 14.95 16.04 -0.74
C ARG A 52 13.80 15.24 -0.10
N TYR A 53 14.02 13.98 0.26
CA TYR A 53 12.93 13.08 0.63
C TYR A 53 12.70 13.06 2.15
N PRO A 54 11.44 13.18 2.61
CA PRO A 54 11.11 13.15 4.04
C PRO A 54 11.42 11.81 4.72
N TYR A 55 11.59 10.74 3.92
CA TYR A 55 11.95 9.41 4.40
C TYR A 55 13.25 8.90 3.73
N PRO A 56 14.45 9.28 4.24
CA PRO A 56 15.75 8.86 3.71
C PRO A 56 16.32 7.55 4.30
N ASP A 57 15.86 7.16 5.49
CA ASP A 57 16.33 5.99 6.25
C ASP A 57 15.77 4.67 5.73
N GLN A 58 16.41 3.58 6.17
CA GLN A 58 16.08 2.20 5.81
C GLN A 58 15.08 1.54 6.76
N THR A 59 14.77 2.22 7.86
CA THR A 59 13.92 1.69 8.93
C THR A 59 12.91 2.73 9.39
N TYR A 60 11.62 2.40 9.31
CA TYR A 60 10.53 3.20 9.89
C TYR A 60 9.60 2.34 10.72
N ASN A 61 9.30 2.82 11.93
CA ASN A 61 8.48 2.13 12.91
C ASN A 61 7.42 3.07 13.49
N GLN A 62 6.86 3.97 12.68
CA GLN A 62 6.00 5.07 13.14
C GLN A 62 4.67 4.61 13.77
N LEU A 63 4.39 3.30 13.75
CA LEU A 63 3.27 2.71 14.46
C LEU A 63 3.67 2.15 15.85
N THR A 64 4.97 2.03 16.14
CA THR A 64 5.50 1.40 17.35
C THR A 64 6.58 2.20 18.07
N ASP A 65 7.03 3.33 17.50
CA ASP A 65 8.09 4.19 18.06
C ASP A 65 7.57 5.42 18.85
N GLY A 66 6.26 5.51 19.06
CA GLY A 66 5.62 6.63 19.75
C GLY A 66 5.26 7.81 18.85
N THR A 67 5.49 7.72 17.54
CA THR A 67 4.96 8.71 16.59
C THR A 67 3.42 8.81 16.72
N PRO A 68 2.84 10.02 16.81
CA PRO A 68 1.39 10.19 16.83
C PRO A 68 0.72 9.63 15.58
N CYS A 69 -0.53 9.17 15.71
CA CYS A 69 -1.32 8.71 14.57
C CYS A 69 -1.39 9.78 13.47
N ARG A 70 -1.33 9.33 12.22
CA ARG A 70 -1.44 10.17 11.02
C ARG A 70 -2.63 9.73 10.18
N ASN A 71 -3.09 10.60 9.28
CA ASN A 71 -4.27 10.33 8.44
C ASN A 71 -4.13 9.06 7.60
N VAL A 72 -2.92 8.74 7.16
CA VAL A 72 -2.60 7.52 6.41
C VAL A 72 -1.50 6.76 7.12
N THR A 73 -1.68 5.45 7.30
CA THR A 73 -0.65 4.54 7.78
C THR A 73 -0.34 3.53 6.69
N MET A 74 0.86 3.62 6.11
CA MET A 74 1.36 2.65 5.14
C MET A 74 2.15 1.55 5.85
N ILE A 75 1.66 0.32 5.75
CA ILE A 75 2.36 -0.88 6.20
C ILE A 75 3.07 -1.48 4.98
N TYR A 76 4.40 -1.44 4.99
CA TYR A 76 5.21 -1.80 3.84
C TYR A 76 6.06 -3.05 4.09
N ALA A 77 5.96 -4.04 3.20
CA ALA A 77 6.82 -5.22 3.18
C ALA A 77 7.80 -5.14 2.00
N ARG A 78 9.11 -5.09 2.31
CA ARG A 78 10.18 -4.91 1.31
C ARG A 78 10.39 -6.12 0.39
N GLY A 79 11.29 -5.98 -0.59
CA GLY A 79 11.74 -7.09 -1.44
C GLY A 79 12.93 -7.85 -0.85
N MET A 80 13.32 -8.96 -1.48
CA MET A 80 14.50 -9.72 -1.04
C MET A 80 15.78 -8.90 -1.14
N GLY A 81 16.68 -9.08 -0.17
CA GLY A 81 17.98 -8.40 -0.14
C GLY A 81 17.92 -6.91 0.19
N ALA A 82 16.72 -6.32 0.36
CA ALA A 82 16.57 -4.94 0.81
C ALA A 82 16.99 -4.79 2.28
N GLU A 83 17.65 -3.67 2.59
CA GLU A 83 18.15 -3.34 3.92
C GLU A 83 17.04 -2.85 4.85
N GLY A 84 17.29 -2.89 6.17
CA GLY A 84 16.33 -2.44 7.18
C GLY A 84 14.97 -3.13 7.10
N ASN A 85 13.88 -2.38 7.31
CA ASN A 85 12.50 -2.89 7.16
C ASN A 85 11.75 -2.30 5.95
N VAL A 86 12.28 -1.26 5.30
CA VAL A 86 11.69 -0.64 4.09
C VAL A 86 12.59 -0.62 2.86
N GLY A 87 13.90 -0.90 2.99
CA GLY A 87 14.89 -0.75 1.93
C GLY A 87 15.53 0.64 1.87
N GLY A 88 16.57 0.79 1.04
CA GLY A 88 17.29 2.06 0.86
C GLY A 88 16.47 3.14 0.16
N VAL A 89 16.80 4.42 0.36
CA VAL A 89 16.08 5.60 -0.18
C VAL A 89 15.83 5.57 -1.70
N THR A 90 16.61 4.80 -2.45
CA THR A 90 16.49 4.64 -3.91
C THR A 90 15.79 3.34 -4.31
N GLU A 91 15.19 2.62 -3.36
CA GLU A 91 14.49 1.36 -3.56
C GLU A 91 12.98 1.57 -3.57
N THR A 92 12.25 0.54 -4.00
CA THR A 92 10.81 0.60 -4.28
C THR A 92 10.00 1.20 -3.13
N GLY A 93 10.27 0.81 -1.87
CA GLY A 93 9.54 1.30 -0.70
C GLY A 93 9.67 2.82 -0.55
N PRO A 94 10.89 3.32 -0.31
CA PRO A 94 11.12 4.75 -0.23
C PRO A 94 10.68 5.55 -1.44
N ILE A 95 10.81 5.03 -2.67
CA ILE A 95 10.28 5.72 -3.84
C ILE A 95 8.76 5.90 -3.72
N ILE A 96 8.02 4.86 -3.33
CA ILE A 96 6.55 4.90 -3.21
C ILE A 96 6.12 5.89 -2.12
N PHE A 97 6.59 5.73 -0.88
CA PHE A 97 6.07 6.56 0.20
C PHE A 97 6.60 7.99 0.19
N ASN A 98 7.77 8.28 -0.37
CA ASN A 98 8.19 9.66 -0.55
C ASN A 98 7.33 10.38 -1.60
N ARG A 99 6.93 9.69 -2.68
CA ARG A 99 5.97 10.25 -3.64
C ARG A 99 4.59 10.44 -3.03
N LEU A 100 4.11 9.49 -2.22
CA LEU A 100 2.85 9.68 -1.50
C LEU A 100 2.93 10.88 -0.54
N ALA A 101 4.03 11.02 0.20
CA ALA A 101 4.26 12.14 1.10
C ALA A 101 4.30 13.50 0.39
N GLU A 102 4.81 13.57 -0.84
CA GLU A 102 4.73 14.78 -1.68
C GLU A 102 3.29 15.15 -2.02
N LEU A 103 2.40 14.16 -2.20
CA LEU A 103 0.99 14.38 -2.55
C LEU A 103 0.13 14.74 -1.34
N ILE A 104 0.31 14.05 -0.21
CA ILE A 104 -0.57 14.20 0.96
C ILE A 104 0.06 15.00 2.10
N GLY A 105 1.33 15.39 1.98
CA GLY A 105 2.13 16.00 3.04
C GLY A 105 2.75 14.94 3.97
N PRO A 106 4.05 15.04 4.31
CA PRO A 106 4.75 14.06 5.14
C PRO A 106 4.18 13.95 6.56
N GLN A 107 3.57 15.00 7.10
CA GLN A 107 2.88 15.00 8.38
C GLN A 107 1.64 14.10 8.42
N ASN A 108 1.07 13.77 7.25
CA ASN A 108 -0.14 12.96 7.12
C ASN A 108 0.14 11.47 6.86
N LEU A 109 1.41 11.08 6.66
CA LEU A 109 1.79 9.72 6.31
C LEU A 109 2.63 9.05 7.40
N ALA A 110 2.18 7.96 8.00
CA ALA A 110 2.99 7.13 8.90
C ALA A 110 3.49 5.90 8.14
N ILE A 111 4.76 5.55 8.29
CA ILE A 111 5.36 4.36 7.68
C ILE A 111 5.66 3.32 8.76
N ALA A 112 5.12 2.13 8.58
CA ALA A 112 5.40 0.96 9.39
C ALA A 112 6.01 -0.14 8.50
N GLY A 113 7.33 -0.30 8.55
CA GLY A 113 8.01 -1.36 7.80
C GLY A 113 7.88 -2.72 8.50
N VAL A 114 7.52 -3.75 7.75
CA VAL A 114 7.42 -5.11 8.26
C VAL A 114 8.82 -5.66 8.55
N LYS A 115 9.08 -6.03 9.80
CA LYS A 115 10.34 -6.66 10.20
C LYS A 115 10.30 -8.16 9.93
N TYR A 116 11.01 -8.59 8.90
CA TYR A 116 11.15 -10.01 8.55
C TYR A 116 12.47 -10.28 7.81
N LYS A 117 12.85 -11.56 7.73
CA LYS A 117 13.96 -12.02 6.88
C LYS A 117 13.49 -12.00 5.42
N ALA A 118 14.00 -11.04 4.64
CA ALA A 118 13.63 -10.87 3.24
C ALA A 118 14.37 -11.88 2.34
N ASP A 119 14.02 -13.16 2.49
CA ASP A 119 14.56 -14.27 1.69
C ASP A 119 13.44 -15.06 0.98
N ILE A 120 13.76 -15.72 -0.14
CA ILE A 120 12.77 -16.47 -0.95
C ILE A 120 12.20 -17.68 -0.19
N LYS A 121 12.99 -18.24 0.74
CA LYS A 121 12.58 -19.39 1.54
C LYS A 121 11.44 -19.02 2.49
N ALA A 122 11.40 -17.79 2.98
CA ALA A 122 10.34 -17.26 3.82
C ALA A 122 9.00 -17.14 3.06
N VAL A 123 9.03 -17.05 1.73
CA VAL A 123 7.84 -16.92 0.88
C VAL A 123 7.33 -18.28 0.37
N ILE A 124 8.23 -19.18 -0.03
CA ILE A 124 7.86 -20.43 -0.73
C ILE A 124 7.62 -21.62 0.23
N LYS A 125 8.12 -21.55 1.47
CA LYS A 125 8.03 -22.71 2.37
C LYS A 125 6.59 -22.96 2.84
N LYS A 126 6.10 -24.19 2.63
CA LYS A 126 4.91 -24.73 3.34
C LYS A 126 5.28 -24.89 4.82
N GLY A 127 4.89 -23.94 5.66
CA GLY A 127 5.25 -23.89 7.07
C GLY A 127 4.80 -22.58 7.71
N PRO A 128 5.22 -22.29 8.96
CA PRO A 128 4.90 -21.05 9.62
C PRO A 128 5.26 -19.85 8.74
N LYS A 129 4.39 -18.84 8.70
CA LYS A 129 4.55 -17.60 7.93
C LYS A 129 4.89 -16.40 8.84
N PRO A 130 6.07 -16.34 9.50
CA PRO A 130 6.41 -15.25 10.42
C PRO A 130 6.26 -13.86 9.82
N GLY A 131 6.63 -13.68 8.54
CA GLY A 131 6.48 -12.40 7.85
C GLY A 131 5.02 -11.98 7.71
N GLY A 132 4.13 -12.88 7.27
CA GLY A 132 2.70 -12.63 7.20
C GLY A 132 2.09 -12.31 8.57
N ARG A 133 2.51 -13.04 9.62
CA ARG A 133 2.08 -12.74 11.00
C ARG A 133 2.56 -11.37 11.48
N ALA A 134 3.82 -11.02 11.27
CA ALA A 134 4.35 -9.71 11.63
C ALA A 134 3.62 -8.56 10.90
N MET A 135 3.26 -8.76 9.63
CA MET A 135 2.42 -7.80 8.91
C MET A 135 1.00 -7.72 9.51
N SER A 136 0.40 -8.85 9.86
CA SER A 136 -0.92 -8.90 10.51
C SER A 136 -0.94 -8.19 11.87
N GLU A 137 0.13 -8.33 12.65
CA GLU A 137 0.29 -7.64 13.93
C GLU A 137 0.32 -6.11 13.73
N LEU A 138 0.99 -5.61 12.69
CA LEU A 138 0.98 -4.19 12.35
C LEU A 138 -0.40 -3.74 11.85
N ILE A 139 -1.11 -4.56 11.06
CA ILE A 139 -2.45 -4.24 10.57
C ILE A 139 -3.43 -4.10 11.74
N ASN A 140 -3.47 -5.11 12.62
CA ASN A 140 -4.31 -5.10 13.81
C ASN A 140 -3.96 -3.91 14.71
N ARG A 141 -2.66 -3.63 14.90
CA ARG A 141 -2.22 -2.48 15.67
C ARG A 141 -2.68 -1.16 15.08
N ALA A 142 -2.58 -0.96 13.76
CA ALA A 142 -3.06 0.26 13.11
C ALA A 142 -4.57 0.42 13.29
N ALA A 143 -5.33 -0.66 13.11
CA ALA A 143 -6.78 -0.67 13.31
C ALA A 143 -7.18 -0.32 14.76
N THR A 144 -6.44 -0.80 15.76
CA THR A 144 -6.75 -0.53 17.18
C THR A 144 -6.20 0.81 17.67
N GLN A 145 -4.95 1.16 17.36
CA GLN A 145 -4.27 2.32 17.93
C GLN A 145 -4.62 3.62 17.20
N CYS A 146 -4.90 3.54 15.90
CA CYS A 146 -5.22 4.70 15.07
C CYS A 146 -6.56 4.49 14.35
N PRO A 147 -7.70 4.54 15.07
CA PRO A 147 -9.02 4.20 14.53
C PRO A 147 -9.54 5.17 13.46
N ASP A 148 -8.84 6.27 13.17
CA ASP A 148 -9.16 7.20 12.08
C ASP A 148 -8.16 7.13 10.91
N THR A 149 -7.09 6.33 11.03
CA THR A 149 -6.11 6.21 9.95
C THR A 149 -6.66 5.37 8.80
N GLN A 150 -6.37 5.79 7.58
CA GLN A 150 -6.50 4.96 6.39
C GLN A 150 -5.32 4.00 6.33
N ILE A 151 -5.60 2.70 6.44
CA ILE A 151 -4.57 1.66 6.39
C ILE A 151 -4.29 1.32 4.93
N VAL A 152 -3.06 1.52 4.48
CA VAL A 152 -2.58 1.18 3.13
C VAL A 152 -1.54 0.09 3.24
N LEU A 153 -1.76 -1.03 2.57
CA LEU A 153 -0.83 -2.15 2.55
C LEU A 153 -0.03 -2.12 1.25
N VAL A 154 1.28 -2.34 1.33
CA VAL A 154 2.13 -2.40 0.14
C VAL A 154 3.16 -3.51 0.33
N GLY A 155 3.27 -4.40 -0.66
CA GLY A 155 4.29 -5.44 -0.67
C GLY A 155 5.06 -5.45 -1.98
N HIS A 156 6.39 -5.36 -1.92
CA HIS A 156 7.24 -5.46 -3.11
C HIS A 156 7.84 -6.87 -3.25
N SER A 157 7.65 -7.50 -4.41
CA SER A 157 8.22 -8.82 -4.72
C SER A 157 7.85 -9.85 -3.62
N ALA A 158 8.82 -10.43 -2.91
CA ALA A 158 8.59 -11.30 -1.75
C ALA A 158 7.65 -10.70 -0.70
N GLY A 159 7.67 -9.38 -0.49
CA GLY A 159 6.75 -8.68 0.42
C GLY A 159 5.28 -8.73 -0.02
N GLY A 160 5.01 -8.85 -1.33
CA GLY A 160 3.63 -9.03 -1.83
C GLY A 160 3.02 -10.34 -1.35
N ALA A 161 3.82 -11.41 -1.25
CA ALA A 161 3.36 -12.65 -0.67
C ALA A 161 3.05 -12.51 0.83
N LEU A 162 3.80 -11.70 1.59
CA LEU A 162 3.50 -11.44 2.99
C LEU A 162 2.14 -10.75 3.17
N LEU A 163 1.79 -9.83 2.26
CA LEU A 163 0.47 -9.21 2.24
C LEU A 163 -0.62 -10.28 2.12
N HIS A 164 -0.51 -11.20 1.15
CA HIS A 164 -1.48 -12.29 1.00
C HIS A 164 -1.50 -13.22 2.21
N GLN A 165 -0.34 -13.54 2.78
CA GLN A 165 -0.25 -14.34 4.00
C GLN A 165 -0.86 -13.66 5.22
N SER A 166 -0.83 -12.32 5.28
CA SER A 166 -1.38 -11.56 6.40
C SER A 166 -2.91 -11.60 6.43
N ALA A 167 -3.55 -11.69 5.27
CA ALA A 167 -5.00 -11.83 5.15
C ALA A 167 -5.54 -13.08 5.88
N GLU A 168 -4.74 -14.14 6.01
CA GLU A 168 -5.12 -15.37 6.74
C GLU A 168 -5.24 -15.15 8.27
N ASN A 169 -4.70 -14.05 8.80
CA ASN A 169 -4.56 -13.81 10.25
C ASN A 169 -5.22 -12.51 10.73
N ILE A 170 -6.08 -11.89 9.91
CA ILE A 170 -6.86 -10.70 10.27
C ILE A 170 -8.36 -10.99 10.14
N THR A 171 -9.18 -10.35 10.97
CA THR A 171 -10.64 -10.54 10.94
C THR A 171 -11.28 -9.79 9.77
N ALA A 172 -12.54 -10.08 9.44
CA ALA A 172 -13.29 -9.31 8.46
C ALA A 172 -13.46 -7.84 8.87
N GLU A 173 -13.62 -7.58 10.16
CA GLU A 173 -13.70 -6.23 10.72
C GLU A 173 -12.40 -5.45 10.51
N VAL A 174 -11.25 -6.06 10.81
CA VAL A 174 -9.95 -5.45 10.55
C VAL A 174 -9.69 -5.29 9.06
N THR A 175 -10.13 -6.25 8.24
CA THR A 175 -10.05 -6.13 6.77
C THR A 175 -10.82 -4.93 6.25
N ALA A 176 -12.00 -4.64 6.81
CA ALA A 176 -12.81 -3.48 6.43
C ALA A 176 -12.15 -2.12 6.78
N ARG A 177 -11.11 -2.13 7.62
CA ARG A 177 -10.30 -0.94 7.94
C ARG A 177 -9.23 -0.64 6.89
N ILE A 178 -8.94 -1.57 5.98
CA ILE A 178 -7.93 -1.42 4.93
C ILE A 178 -8.53 -0.59 3.78
N ALA A 179 -7.89 0.54 3.48
CA ALA A 179 -8.31 1.43 2.40
C ALA A 179 -7.75 1.00 1.03
N ALA A 180 -6.56 0.41 1.00
CA ALA A 180 -5.91 -0.10 -0.22
C ALA A 180 -4.86 -1.18 0.13
N GLY A 181 -4.62 -2.14 -0.77
CA GLY A 181 -3.66 -3.22 -0.59
C GLY A 181 -3.33 -3.97 -1.88
#